data_AF-A0A7T3T233-F1
#
_entry.id   AF-A0A7T3T233-F1
#
_cell.length_a   1.000
_cell.length_b   1.000
_cell.length_c   1.000
_cell.angle_alpha   90.00
_cell.angle_beta   90.00
_cell.angle_gamma   90.00
#
_symmetry.space_group_name_H-M   'P 1'
#
loop_
_entity.id
_entity.type
_entity.pdbx_description
1 polymer ?
#
loop_
_entity_poly.entity_id
_entity_poly.type
_entity_poly.pdbx_seq_one_letter_code
_entity_poly.pdbx_strand_id
1 'polypeptide(L)' 'MEVAIYFKNGNTAYFKRVSDLNIAHKDISFNYFDENNQQEKEVLFFIDEIAGYSHSEEESVDEDKVVVYGYPIEEKR' A
#
# COMPACT_ATOMS: atom_id res chain seq x y z
N MET A 1 6.65 1.93 4.87
CA MET A 1 5.38 1.70 4.12
C MET A 1 4.19 2.26 4.90
N GLU A 2 3.25 2.89 4.20
CA GLU A 2 1.96 3.33 4.74
C GLU A 2 0.81 2.69 3.96
N VAL A 3 -0.34 2.48 4.61
CA VAL A 3 -1.55 1.92 4.00
C VAL A 3 -2.76 2.75 4.39
N ALA A 4 -3.59 3.06 3.41
CA ALA A 4 -4.91 3.68 3.59
C ALA A 4 -6.01 2.70 3.17
N ILE A 5 -7.01 2.51 4.03
CA ILE A 5 -8.20 1.69 3.76
C ILE A 5 -9.41 2.61 3.64
N TYR A 6 -10.07 2.58 2.49
CA TYR A 6 -11.29 3.33 2.22
C TYR A 6 -12.50 2.45 2.46
N PHE A 7 -13.37 2.82 3.41
CA PHE A 7 -14.58 2.05 3.72
C PHE A 7 -15.76 2.48 2.86
N LYS A 8 -16.71 1.56 2.62
CA LYS A 8 -17.94 1.84 1.84
C LYS A 8 -18.84 2.91 2.48
N ASN A 9 -18.70 3.14 3.78
CA ASN A 9 -19.43 4.19 4.51
C ASN A 9 -18.80 5.59 4.35
N GLY A 10 -17.73 5.74 3.57
CA GLY A 10 -17.03 7.00 3.34
C GLY A 10 -15.93 7.32 4.36
N ASN A 11 -15.75 6.50 5.39
CA ASN A 11 -14.64 6.65 6.32
C ASN A 11 -13.32 6.14 5.72
N THR A 12 -12.21 6.59 6.28
CA THR A 12 -10.86 6.13 5.89
C THR A 12 -10.05 5.82 7.14
N ALA A 13 -9.37 4.68 7.15
CA ALA A 13 -8.37 4.35 8.15
C ALA A 13 -6.97 4.48 7.55
N TYR A 14 -6.06 5.09 8.30
CA TYR A 14 -4.67 5.31 7.90
C TYR A 14 -3.74 4.55 8.85
N PHE A 15 -2.82 3.78 8.26
CA PHE A 15 -1.85 2.96 8.95
C PHE A 15 -0.45 3.36 8.53
N LYS A 16 0.43 3.56 9.52
CA LYS A 16 1.84 3.90 9.34
C LYS A 16 2.71 2.75 9.85
N ARG A 17 3.95 2.68 9.36
CA ARG A 17 4.92 1.63 9.73
C ARG A 17 4.30 0.25 9.52
N VAL A 18 3.77 0.04 8.33
CA VAL A 18 3.13 -1.21 7.94
C VAL A 18 4.20 -2.22 7.49
N SER A 19 4.06 -3.45 7.96
CA SER A 19 4.88 -4.63 7.63
C SER A 19 3.99 -5.78 7.17
N ASP A 20 4.57 -6.74 6.46
CA ASP A 20 3.90 -7.98 6.04
C ASP A 20 2.58 -7.78 5.28
N LEU A 21 2.53 -6.76 4.40
CA LEU A 21 1.34 -6.48 3.59
C LEU A 21 1.06 -7.65 2.64
N ASN A 22 -0.08 -8.32 2.87
CA ASN A 22 -0.60 -9.38 2.03
C ASN A 22 -1.94 -8.95 1.43
N ILE A 23 -2.00 -8.97 0.09
CA ILE A 23 -3.19 -8.63 -0.67
C ILE A 23 -3.65 -9.91 -1.36
N ALA A 24 -4.73 -10.49 -0.86
CA ALA A 24 -5.38 -11.65 -1.44
C ALA A 24 -6.64 -11.24 -2.22
N HIS A 25 -7.25 -12.20 -2.93
CA HIS A 25 -8.46 -11.96 -3.71
C HIS A 25 -9.69 -11.61 -2.85
N LYS A 26 -9.69 -11.95 -1.56
CA LYS A 26 -10.83 -11.77 -0.64
C LYS A 26 -10.55 -10.82 0.51
N ASP A 27 -9.29 -10.63 0.85
CA ASP A 27 -8.87 -9.95 2.05
C ASP A 27 -7.52 -9.26 1.86
N ILE A 28 -7.30 -8.27 2.72
CA ILE A 28 -6.04 -7.55 2.85
C ILE A 28 -5.64 -7.67 4.31
N SER A 29 -4.46 -8.20 4.58
CA SER A 29 -3.91 -8.29 5.93
C SER A 29 -2.53 -7.67 6.00
N PHE A 30 -2.19 -7.13 7.16
CA PHE A 30 -0.88 -6.55 7.42
C PHE A 30 -0.67 -6.32 8.92
N ASN A 31 0.58 -6.15 9.30
CA ASN A 31 1.00 -5.70 10.61
C ASN A 31 1.21 -4.19 10.60
N TYR A 32 0.87 -3.49 11.68
CA TYR A 32 1.17 -2.07 11.87
C TYR A 32 1.61 -1.78 13.30
N PHE A 33 2.43 -0.76 13.47
CA PHE A 33 2.84 -0.29 14.79
C PHE A 33 1.80 0.70 15.36
N ASP A 34 1.12 0.30 16.43
CA ASP A 34 0.20 1.18 17.16
C ASP A 34 0.99 2.05 18.15
N GLU A 35 1.21 3.31 17.77
CA GLU A 35 1.96 4.28 18.58
C GLU A 35 1.32 4.55 19.95
N ASN A 36 0.01 4.34 20.12
CA ASN A 36 -0.68 4.59 21.38
C ASN A 36 -0.36 3.53 22.44
N ASN A 37 -0.19 2.29 22.00
CA ASN A 37 0.08 1.14 22.87
C ASN A 37 1.52 0.64 22.75
N GLN A 38 2.34 1.27 21.90
CA GLN A 38 3.73 0.89 21.61
C GLN A 38 3.88 -0.60 21.24
N GLN A 39 2.92 -1.15 20.49
CA GLN A 39 2.89 -2.57 20.13
C GLN A 39 2.55 -2.76 18.66
N GLU A 40 3.02 -3.87 18.10
CA GLU A 40 2.63 -4.33 16.78
C GLU A 40 1.24 -4.98 16.85
N LYS A 41 0.40 -4.68 15.87
CA LYS A 41 -0.95 -5.24 15.73
C LYS A 41 -1.13 -5.76 14.32
N GLU A 42 -1.73 -6.94 14.23
CA GLU A 42 -2.20 -7.51 12.98
C GLU A 42 -3.62 -7.04 12.70
N VAL A 43 -3.92 -6.74 11.44
CA VAL A 43 -5.27 -6.40 10.97
C VAL A 43 -5.60 -7.16 9.71
N LEU A 44 -6.90 -7.41 9.53
CA LEU A 44 -7.48 -8.06 8.36
C LEU A 44 -8.73 -7.29 7.94
N PHE A 45 -8.83 -6.99 6.65
CA PHE A 45 -9.98 -6.34 6.02
C PHE A 45 -10.52 -7.21 4.90
N PHE A 46 -11.82 -7.47 4.89
CA PHE A 46 -12.47 -8.15 3.77
C PHE A 46 -12.70 -7.16 2.63
N ILE A 47 -12.33 -7.56 1.40
CA ILE A 47 -12.48 -6.72 0.20
C ILE A 47 -13.94 -6.34 -0.04
N ASP A 48 -14.87 -7.22 0.32
CA ASP A 48 -16.31 -6.97 0.22
C ASP A 48 -16.83 -5.89 1.18
N GLU A 49 -16.05 -5.51 2.21
CA GLU A 49 -16.45 -4.52 3.21
C GLU A 49 -15.77 -3.15 3.02
N ILE A 50 -14.77 -3.08 2.14
CA ILE A 50 -14.05 -1.85 1.80
C ILE A 50 -14.42 -1.37 0.40
N ALA A 51 -14.30 -0.06 0.19
CA ALA A 51 -14.42 0.56 -1.13
C ALA A 51 -13.11 0.45 -1.92
N GLY A 52 -11.97 0.35 -1.22
CA GLY A 52 -10.66 0.17 -1.82
C GLY A 52 -9.55 0.39 -0.81
N TYR A 53 -8.31 0.35 -1.29
CA TYR A 53 -7.11 0.61 -0.49
C TYR A 53 -6.06 1.32 -1.34
N SER A 54 -5.08 1.92 -0.68
CA SER A 54 -3.86 2.46 -1.28
C SER A 54 -2.70 2.14 -0.37
N HIS A 55 -1.52 1.90 -0.92
CA HIS A 55 -0.30 1.74 -0.14
C HIS A 55 0.85 2.54 -0.76
N SER A 56 1.79 2.96 0.07
CA SER A 56 3.06 3.56 -0.36
C SER A 56 4.20 2.61 -0.02
N GLU A 57 4.92 2.17 -1.03
CA GLU A 57 6.25 1.60 -0.82
C GLU A 57 7.20 2.77 -0.55
N GLU A 58 7.97 2.69 0.54
CA GLU A 58 9.18 3.50 0.61
C GLU A 58 10.10 2.89 -0.44
N GLU A 59 10.24 3.54 -1.61
CA GLU A 59 11.29 3.20 -2.56
C GLU A 59 12.62 3.25 -1.80
N SER A 60 13.15 2.09 -1.43
CA SER A 60 14.58 1.95 -1.29
C SER A 60 15.14 2.25 -2.66
N VAL A 61 15.62 3.47 -2.87
CA VAL A 61 16.39 3.84 -4.06
C VAL A 61 17.65 2.98 -4.00
N ASP A 62 17.60 1.80 -4.60
CA ASP A 62 18.82 1.08 -4.98
C ASP A 62 19.52 1.97 -6.02
N GLU A 63 20.56 2.70 -5.59
CA GLU A 63 21.36 3.61 -6.42
C GLU A 63 22.00 2.94 -7.67
N ASP A 64 21.79 1.63 -7.87
CA ASP A 64 22.32 0.83 -8.99
C ASP A 64 21.31 0.46 -10.09
N LYS A 65 20.04 0.91 -10.04
CA LYS A 65 19.08 0.68 -11.14
C LYS A 65 18.68 1.96 -11.85
N VAL A 66 19.50 2.36 -12.82
CA VAL A 66 19.11 3.35 -13.85
C VAL A 66 18.04 2.72 -14.74
N VAL A 67 16.77 2.97 -14.44
CA VAL A 67 15.65 2.65 -15.34
C VAL A 67 15.46 3.83 -16.30
N VAL A 68 16.04 3.73 -17.50
CA VAL A 68 15.80 4.70 -18.59
C VAL A 68 14.42 4.40 -19.19
N TYR A 69 13.39 5.16 -18.80
CA TYR A 69 12.13 5.19 -19.55
C TYR A 69 12.31 6.03 -20.81
N GLY A 70 12.81 5.41 -21.89
CA GLY A 70 12.75 5.99 -23.22
C GLY A 70 11.38 5.74 -23.83
N TYR A 71 10.57 6.79 -24.02
CA TYR A 71 9.41 6.70 -24.90
C TYR A 71 9.89 6.48 -26.34
N PRO A 72 9.35 5.52 -27.11
CA PRO A 72 9.62 5.44 -28.53
C PRO A 72 9.04 6.69 -29.19
N ILE A 73 9.92 7.48 -29.82
CA ILE A 73 9.51 8.61 -30.66
C ILE A 73 8.87 7.99 -31.90
N GLU A 74 7.54 8.08 -32.03
CA GLU A 74 6.86 7.74 -33.28
C GLU A 74 7.25 8.77 -34.35
N GLU A 75 8.23 8.42 -35.19
CA GLU A 75 8.61 9.21 -36.35
C GLU A 75 7.55 8.99 -37.45
N LYS A 76 6.57 9.89 -37.53
CA LYS A 76 5.69 10.00 -38.71
C LYS A 76 6.51 10.44 -39.91
N ARG A 77 6.54 9.62 -40.97
CA ARG A 77 6.81 10.05 -42.34
C ARG A 77 5.66 9.65 -43.25
#